data_AF-A0A315Z921-F1
#
_entry.id   AF-A0A315Z921-F1
#
_cell.length_a   1.000
_cell.length_b   1.000
_cell.length_c   1.000
_cell.angle_alpha   90.00
_cell.angle_beta   90.00
_cell.angle_gamma   90.00
#
_symmetry.space_group_name_H-M   'P 1'
#
loop_
_entity.id
_entity.type
_entity.pdbx_description
1 polymer ?
#
loop_
_entity_poly.entity_id
_entity_poly.type
_entity_poly.pdbx_seq_one_letter_code
_entity_poly.pdbx_strand_id
1 'polypeptide(L)'
;MRFKNYVIGAALLSLVACNTDELDQLRLDLEEQQQELTDLQGELEKLKESQEAAIAAAIASLEQQMADLEGESSAKLAELTQRLESEENAIFWGSLSTDEAYAKLTEDNLVVMGNVVVRSADDLAKLSNVQVVSGNLEVMYTDVTEVSIEGLVTVGGGLFVEGNSMLENLSLPMLLGVTGNIELVNNMSLTELSFASLGVAEKGVLIYNDLSQFDQANPVNENAGTFNFPKLKSIANDLFVQNSFVADFDAEMLEMIGGRLYFRENASLESVDFSALTEVSGIQKTMELEDIVGVNVEWGESLKGALVFDYNTSDNEAVLADFSFFNSLKTVDGDIYVNYPSVNNFNAFNALETVTYSGGGVGNGLGNVSPNFGIGLPGGSTDGSHNVTLMGFTDIASISGFAKAENFNKFDLNIGKLAAQGVLDVLPVLKKGHVRVKISNGNDFAYSSSLSINHFTELENGTFTVDSFNSSVVFTESEVFTKIMDIYDNPYTYNAIVDISIIRYVDTVSELSLCPFKTYVTPFENFSDWMKNMAFSYQFTDSSDDTASPIYGGGNMDDVLSDDTCN
;
A
#
# COMPACT_ATOMS: atom_id res chain seq x y z
N MET A 1 -112.66 48.96 -108.35
CA MET A 1 -112.03 47.85 -107.58
C MET A 1 -110.55 48.11 -107.44
N ARG A 2 -110.11 48.48 -106.23
CA ARG A 2 -108.82 48.19 -105.58
C ARG A 2 -108.89 48.88 -104.22
N PHE A 3 -108.95 48.17 -103.10
CA PHE A 3 -108.54 48.67 -101.79
C PHE A 3 -108.45 47.49 -100.81
N LYS A 4 -107.21 47.13 -100.46
CA LYS A 4 -106.77 46.48 -99.19
C LYS A 4 -105.41 45.85 -99.46
N ASN A 5 -104.34 46.54 -99.09
CA ASN A 5 -103.01 45.99 -98.82
C ASN A 5 -102.10 47.10 -98.28
N TYR A 6 -102.41 47.66 -97.11
CA TYR A 6 -101.52 48.67 -96.50
C TYR A 6 -101.40 48.65 -94.97
N VAL A 7 -102.03 47.69 -94.26
CA VAL A 7 -102.11 47.79 -92.78
C VAL A 7 -101.16 46.84 -92.04
N ILE A 8 -100.48 45.91 -92.71
CA ILE A 8 -99.62 44.92 -92.01
C ILE A 8 -98.17 45.41 -91.82
N GLY A 9 -97.73 46.48 -92.51
CA GLY A 9 -96.33 46.92 -92.49
C GLY A 9 -95.84 47.63 -91.22
N ALA A 10 -96.74 48.20 -90.41
CA ALA A 10 -96.33 49.08 -89.31
C ALA A 10 -96.05 48.37 -87.97
N ALA A 11 -96.59 47.16 -87.76
CA ALA A 11 -96.45 46.45 -86.48
C ALA A 11 -95.18 45.59 -86.38
N LEU A 12 -94.49 45.33 -87.50
CA LEU A 12 -93.27 44.52 -87.54
C LEU A 12 -91.99 45.32 -87.29
N LEU A 13 -92.00 46.66 -87.48
CA LEU A 13 -90.80 47.47 -87.26
C LEU A 13 -90.52 47.80 -85.78
N SER A 14 -91.54 47.83 -84.91
CA SER A 14 -91.34 48.17 -83.49
C SER A 14 -90.89 47.00 -82.62
N LEU A 15 -91.02 45.74 -83.09
CA LEU A 15 -90.46 44.57 -82.39
C LEU A 15 -88.99 44.32 -82.74
N VAL A 16 -88.55 44.73 -83.92
CA VAL A 16 -87.16 44.52 -84.39
C VAL A 16 -86.19 45.54 -83.75
N ALA A 17 -86.68 46.73 -83.39
CA ALA A 17 -85.88 47.76 -82.75
C ALA A 17 -85.64 47.53 -81.24
N CYS A 18 -86.47 46.74 -80.55
CA CYS A 18 -86.29 46.47 -79.11
C CYS A 18 -85.37 45.27 -78.83
N ASN A 19 -85.21 44.36 -79.80
CA ASN A 19 -84.32 43.19 -79.69
C ASN A 19 -82.90 43.44 -80.23
N THR A 20 -82.65 44.59 -80.85
CA THR A 20 -81.34 44.92 -81.46
C THR A 20 -80.36 45.47 -80.42
N ASP A 21 -80.83 46.31 -79.50
CA ASP A 21 -79.98 46.85 -78.42
C ASP A 21 -79.52 45.77 -77.42
N GLU A 22 -80.39 44.81 -77.06
CA GLU A 22 -80.02 43.67 -76.20
C GLU A 22 -79.06 42.69 -76.91
N LEU A 23 -79.18 42.54 -78.23
CA LEU A 23 -78.30 41.68 -79.04
C LEU A 23 -76.91 42.31 -79.23
N ASP A 24 -76.85 43.64 -79.41
CA ASP A 24 -75.58 44.38 -79.51
C ASP A 24 -74.86 44.41 -78.15
N GLN A 25 -75.59 44.52 -77.03
CA GLN A 25 -75.01 44.41 -75.69
C GLN A 25 -74.47 42.99 -75.41
N LEU A 26 -75.23 41.94 -75.75
CA LEU A 26 -74.76 40.54 -75.65
C LEU A 26 -73.51 40.27 -76.50
N ARG A 27 -73.39 40.92 -77.66
CA ARG A 27 -72.21 40.81 -78.51
C ARG A 27 -70.99 41.50 -77.89
N LEU A 28 -71.18 42.69 -77.31
CA LEU A 28 -70.12 43.38 -76.57
C LEU A 28 -69.66 42.58 -75.35
N ASP A 29 -70.59 42.04 -74.56
CA ASP A 29 -70.27 41.20 -73.40
C ASP A 29 -69.54 39.90 -73.84
N LEU A 30 -69.90 39.32 -75.00
CA LEU A 30 -69.21 38.16 -75.56
C LEU A 30 -67.78 38.51 -76.02
N GLU A 31 -67.60 39.66 -76.67
CA GLU A 31 -66.28 40.15 -77.09
C GLU A 31 -65.40 40.47 -75.86
N GLU A 32 -65.97 41.01 -74.78
CA GLU A 32 -65.30 41.23 -73.49
C GLU A 32 -64.91 39.91 -72.81
N GLN A 33 -65.82 38.93 -72.74
CA GLN A 33 -65.51 37.60 -72.21
C GLN A 33 -64.46 36.87 -73.04
N GLN A 34 -64.46 37.03 -74.37
CA GLN A 34 -63.41 36.47 -75.24
C GLN A 34 -62.05 37.12 -74.98
N GLN A 35 -62.03 38.43 -74.71
CA GLN A 35 -60.81 39.13 -74.35
C GLN A 35 -60.29 38.69 -72.97
N GLU A 36 -61.16 38.60 -71.95
CA GLU A 36 -60.79 38.08 -70.62
C GLU A 36 -60.23 36.65 -70.70
N LEU A 37 -60.84 35.80 -71.53
CA LEU A 37 -60.39 34.42 -71.71
C LEU A 37 -59.00 34.37 -72.39
N THR A 38 -58.74 35.29 -73.33
CA THR A 38 -57.43 35.44 -73.97
C THR A 38 -56.37 35.92 -72.98
N ASP A 39 -56.72 36.88 -72.12
CA ASP A 39 -55.82 37.43 -71.10
C ASP A 39 -55.49 36.37 -70.03
N LEU A 40 -56.50 35.62 -69.56
CA LEU A 40 -56.32 34.49 -68.63
C LEU A 40 -55.46 33.38 -69.23
N GLN A 41 -55.62 33.08 -70.52
CA GLN A 41 -54.74 32.13 -71.22
C GLN A 41 -53.30 32.63 -71.26
N GLY A 42 -53.08 33.92 -71.50
CA GLY A 42 -51.76 34.54 -71.46
C GLY A 42 -51.13 34.55 -70.07
N GLU A 43 -51.90 34.78 -69.01
CA GLU A 43 -51.44 34.67 -67.63
C GLU A 43 -51.11 33.22 -67.23
N LEU A 44 -51.95 32.27 -67.65
CA LEU A 44 -51.71 30.84 -67.41
C LEU A 44 -50.39 30.38 -68.05
N GLU A 45 -50.11 30.80 -69.28
CA GLU A 45 -48.85 30.45 -69.95
C GLU A 45 -47.65 31.08 -69.24
N LYS A 46 -47.72 32.36 -68.84
CA LYS A 46 -46.67 33.01 -68.03
C LYS A 46 -46.45 32.31 -66.69
N LEU A 47 -47.52 31.89 -66.01
CA LEU A 47 -47.42 31.17 -64.75
C LEU A 47 -46.77 29.81 -64.95
N LYS A 48 -47.13 29.10 -66.02
CA LYS A 48 -46.54 27.82 -66.38
C LYS A 48 -45.06 27.94 -66.71
N GLU A 49 -44.66 28.91 -67.53
CA GLU A 49 -43.25 29.20 -67.83
C GLU A 49 -42.47 29.55 -66.56
N SER A 50 -43.04 30.38 -65.69
CA SER A 50 -42.44 30.74 -64.39
C SER A 50 -42.29 29.53 -63.47
N GLN A 51 -43.30 28.66 -63.41
CA GLN A 51 -43.26 27.43 -62.61
C GLN A 51 -42.25 26.42 -63.16
N GLU A 52 -42.18 26.25 -64.49
CA GLU A 52 -41.17 25.40 -65.15
C GLU A 52 -39.75 25.91 -64.88
N ALA A 53 -39.52 27.22 -64.96
CA ALA A 53 -38.24 27.84 -64.63
C ALA A 53 -37.87 27.67 -63.14
N ALA A 54 -38.84 27.84 -62.24
CA ALA A 54 -38.64 27.65 -60.80
C ALA A 54 -38.33 26.19 -60.45
N ILE A 55 -39.03 25.23 -61.07
CA ILE A 55 -38.76 23.80 -60.91
C ILE A 55 -37.36 23.46 -61.44
N ALA A 56 -37.00 23.94 -62.62
CA ALA A 56 -35.66 23.71 -63.18
C ALA A 56 -34.55 24.27 -62.29
N ALA A 57 -34.74 25.47 -61.72
CA ALA A 57 -33.80 26.06 -60.76
C ALA A 57 -33.70 25.25 -59.46
N ALA A 58 -34.83 24.74 -58.95
CA ALA A 58 -34.84 23.88 -57.77
C ALA A 58 -34.14 22.54 -58.02
N ILE A 59 -34.34 21.93 -59.18
CA ILE A 59 -33.63 20.71 -59.60
C ILE A 59 -32.13 20.97 -59.66
N ALA A 60 -31.68 22.03 -60.34
CA ALA A 60 -30.26 22.38 -60.42
C ALA A 60 -29.64 22.64 -59.03
N SER A 61 -30.38 23.30 -58.12
CA SER A 61 -29.93 23.49 -56.74
C SER A 61 -29.81 22.18 -55.97
N LEU A 62 -30.74 21.24 -56.17
CA LEU A 62 -30.69 19.91 -55.54
C LEU A 62 -29.54 19.07 -56.11
N GLU A 63 -29.33 19.11 -57.42
CA GLU A 63 -28.19 18.44 -58.09
C GLU A 63 -26.86 18.96 -57.57
N GLN A 64 -26.72 20.28 -57.39
CA GLN A 64 -25.53 20.88 -56.80
C GLN A 64 -25.35 20.44 -55.34
N GLN A 65 -26.41 20.49 -54.51
CA GLN A 65 -26.35 20.02 -53.13
C GLN A 65 -25.97 18.54 -53.04
N MET A 66 -26.49 17.70 -53.93
CA MET A 66 -26.11 16.29 -54.02
C MET A 66 -24.63 16.13 -54.37
N ALA A 67 -24.14 16.86 -55.37
CA ALA A 67 -22.74 16.80 -55.78
C ALA A 67 -21.78 17.27 -54.66
N ASP A 68 -22.16 18.33 -53.94
CA ASP A 68 -21.39 18.84 -52.80
C ASP A 68 -21.37 17.81 -51.66
N LEU A 69 -22.51 17.22 -51.32
CA LEU A 69 -22.62 16.17 -50.29
C LEU A 69 -21.84 14.90 -50.66
N GLU A 70 -21.89 14.49 -51.92
CA GLU A 70 -21.10 13.36 -52.42
C GLU A 70 -19.59 13.64 -52.31
N GLY A 71 -19.17 14.86 -52.65
CA GLY A 71 -17.78 15.31 -52.49
C GLY A 71 -17.31 15.31 -51.04
N GLU A 72 -18.10 15.88 -50.13
CA GLU A 72 -17.79 15.91 -48.69
C GLU A 72 -17.73 14.50 -48.08
N SER A 73 -18.70 13.65 -48.41
CA SER A 73 -18.74 12.26 -47.94
C SER A 73 -17.53 11.46 -48.43
N SER A 74 -17.16 11.62 -49.71
CA SER A 74 -16.00 10.95 -50.29
C SER A 74 -14.69 11.41 -49.64
N ALA A 75 -14.53 12.70 -49.38
CA ALA A 75 -13.34 13.24 -48.70
C ALA A 75 -13.21 12.69 -47.28
N LYS A 76 -14.31 12.64 -46.52
CA LYS A 76 -14.32 12.13 -45.15
C LYS A 76 -14.06 10.62 -45.09
N LEU A 77 -14.57 9.87 -46.06
CA LEU A 77 -14.27 8.44 -46.19
C LEU A 77 -12.78 8.20 -46.47
N ALA A 78 -12.17 9.02 -47.33
CA ALA A 78 -10.73 8.92 -47.62
C ALA A 78 -9.88 9.21 -46.37
N GLU A 79 -10.23 10.25 -45.61
CA GLU A 79 -9.56 10.57 -44.34
C GLU A 79 -9.68 9.42 -43.31
N LEU A 80 -10.90 8.87 -43.15
CA LEU A 80 -11.12 7.75 -42.23
C LEU A 80 -10.36 6.49 -42.67
N THR A 81 -10.29 6.23 -43.97
CA THR A 81 -9.54 5.09 -44.53
C THR A 81 -8.05 5.25 -44.24
N GLN A 82 -7.49 6.43 -44.50
CA GLN A 82 -6.08 6.72 -44.23
C GLN A 82 -5.76 6.58 -42.73
N ARG A 83 -6.67 7.05 -41.86
CA ARG A 83 -6.50 6.91 -40.42
C ARG A 83 -6.54 5.44 -39.99
N LEU A 84 -7.48 4.65 -40.50
CA LEU A 84 -7.57 3.22 -40.18
C LEU A 84 -6.31 2.46 -40.61
N GLU A 85 -5.80 2.73 -41.82
CA GLU A 85 -4.55 2.14 -42.30
C GLU A 85 -3.36 2.53 -41.41
N SER A 86 -3.29 3.78 -40.95
CA SER A 86 -2.22 4.21 -40.03
C SER A 86 -2.32 3.54 -38.66
N GLU A 87 -3.53 3.37 -38.12
CA GLU A 87 -3.77 2.72 -36.83
C GLU A 87 -3.50 1.20 -36.94
N GLU A 88 -3.84 0.56 -38.05
CA GLU A 88 -3.58 -0.86 -38.30
C GLU A 88 -2.07 -1.13 -38.43
N ASN A 89 -1.35 -0.27 -39.17
CA ASN A 89 0.11 -0.37 -39.30
C ASN A 89 0.85 -0.09 -37.98
N ALA A 90 0.24 0.63 -37.04
CA ALA A 90 0.80 0.86 -35.72
C ALA A 90 0.76 -0.39 -34.82
N ILE A 91 0.03 -1.44 -35.21
CA ILE A 91 -0.16 -2.65 -34.40
C ILE A 91 0.61 -3.83 -35.00
N PHE A 92 1.55 -4.36 -34.23
CA PHE A 92 2.15 -5.66 -34.49
C PHE A 92 1.27 -6.77 -33.90
N TRP A 93 0.72 -7.62 -34.76
CA TRP A 93 -0.10 -8.77 -34.34
C TRP A 93 0.76 -10.01 -34.10
N GLY A 94 0.95 -10.37 -32.84
CA GLY A 94 1.68 -11.57 -32.42
C GLY A 94 2.71 -11.28 -31.33
N SER A 95 3.44 -12.33 -30.94
CA SER A 95 4.51 -12.23 -29.95
C SER A 95 5.88 -12.05 -30.62
N LEU A 96 6.74 -11.23 -30.02
CA LEU A 96 8.13 -11.04 -30.42
C LEU A 96 9.03 -11.97 -29.60
N SER A 97 9.22 -13.21 -30.06
CA SER A 97 10.06 -14.20 -29.37
C SER A 97 11.11 -14.88 -30.25
N THR A 98 11.12 -14.56 -31.55
CA THR A 98 12.04 -15.12 -32.54
C THR A 98 12.59 -14.02 -33.43
N ASP A 99 13.76 -14.26 -34.04
CA ASP A 99 14.39 -13.31 -34.98
C ASP A 99 13.45 -12.99 -36.16
N GLU A 100 12.67 -13.99 -36.59
CA GLU A 100 11.67 -13.87 -37.65
C GLU A 100 10.50 -12.95 -37.28
N ALA A 101 10.11 -12.93 -36.00
CA ALA A 101 9.09 -12.01 -35.50
C ALA A 101 9.66 -10.59 -35.41
N TYR A 102 10.84 -10.42 -34.81
CA TYR A 102 11.53 -9.13 -34.74
C TYR A 102 11.88 -8.55 -36.11
N ALA A 103 12.15 -9.37 -37.13
CA ALA A 103 12.40 -8.91 -38.49
C ALA A 103 11.16 -8.33 -39.19
N LYS A 104 9.96 -8.60 -38.67
CA LYS A 104 8.69 -8.06 -39.16
C LYS A 104 8.26 -6.79 -38.42
N LEU A 105 8.88 -6.48 -37.29
CA LEU A 105 8.64 -5.25 -36.56
C LEU A 105 9.19 -4.07 -37.37
N THR A 106 8.36 -3.04 -37.55
CA THR A 106 8.73 -1.80 -38.24
C THR A 106 8.76 -0.63 -37.25
N GLU A 107 9.39 0.48 -37.64
CA GLU A 107 9.45 1.69 -36.82
C GLU A 107 8.06 2.30 -36.55
N ASP A 108 7.07 2.00 -37.39
CA ASP A 108 5.68 2.46 -37.22
C ASP A 108 4.92 1.65 -36.17
N ASN A 109 5.39 0.46 -35.79
CA ASN A 109 4.71 -0.38 -34.80
C ASN A 109 4.88 0.20 -33.39
N LEU A 110 3.80 0.76 -32.84
CA LEU A 110 3.72 1.31 -31.50
C LEU A 110 3.16 0.31 -30.48
N VAL A 111 2.39 -0.69 -30.93
CA VAL A 111 1.71 -1.65 -30.08
C VAL A 111 2.07 -3.07 -30.49
N VAL A 112 2.45 -3.91 -29.52
CA VAL A 112 2.64 -5.35 -29.70
C VAL A 112 1.49 -6.10 -29.05
N MET A 113 0.66 -6.75 -29.86
CA MET A 113 -0.46 -7.59 -29.42
C MET A 113 0.02 -9.02 -29.11
N GLY A 114 0.86 -9.16 -28.08
CA GLY A 114 1.43 -10.42 -27.65
C GLY A 114 2.52 -10.23 -26.59
N ASN A 115 3.27 -11.31 -26.30
CA ASN A 115 4.43 -11.24 -25.42
C ASN A 115 5.65 -10.72 -26.18
N VAL A 116 6.55 -10.06 -25.48
CA VAL A 116 7.86 -9.62 -25.98
C VAL A 116 8.93 -10.33 -25.16
N VAL A 117 9.80 -11.07 -25.83
CA VAL A 117 10.97 -11.72 -25.25
C VAL A 117 12.21 -11.04 -25.80
N VAL A 118 12.95 -10.34 -24.95
CA VAL A 118 14.22 -9.72 -25.28
C VAL A 118 15.32 -10.75 -25.09
N ARG A 119 16.09 -11.01 -26.15
CA ARG A 119 17.18 -12.01 -26.13
C ARG A 119 18.55 -11.39 -26.35
N SER A 120 18.60 -10.13 -26.77
CA SER A 120 19.83 -9.42 -27.11
C SER A 120 19.65 -7.91 -27.11
N ALA A 121 20.75 -7.16 -27.18
CA ALA A 121 20.74 -5.72 -27.38
C ALA A 121 20.11 -5.32 -28.73
N ASP A 122 20.21 -6.16 -29.76
CA ASP A 122 19.57 -5.92 -31.06
C ASP A 122 18.03 -6.00 -30.98
N ASP A 123 17.50 -6.87 -30.09
CA ASP A 123 16.06 -6.92 -29.82
C ASP A 123 15.61 -5.62 -29.12
N LEU A 124 16.34 -5.13 -28.12
CA LEU A 124 16.06 -3.87 -27.43
C LEU A 124 16.05 -2.67 -28.39
N ALA A 125 17.05 -2.59 -29.29
CA ALA A 125 17.14 -1.51 -30.26
C ALA A 125 15.91 -1.41 -31.17
N LYS A 126 15.25 -2.55 -31.47
CA LYS A 126 14.02 -2.59 -32.28
C LYS A 126 12.77 -2.19 -31.50
N LEU A 127 12.81 -2.22 -30.17
CA LEU A 127 11.68 -1.86 -29.31
C LEU A 127 11.61 -0.35 -29.02
N SER A 128 12.52 0.47 -29.55
CA SER A 128 12.64 1.90 -29.21
C SER A 128 11.34 2.71 -29.39
N ASN A 129 10.51 2.33 -30.36
CA ASN A 129 9.24 3.00 -30.67
C ASN A 129 8.02 2.31 -30.05
N VAL A 130 8.19 1.13 -29.47
CA VAL A 130 7.09 0.36 -28.88
C VAL A 130 6.63 1.04 -27.59
N GLN A 131 5.36 1.38 -27.54
CA GLN A 131 4.71 2.05 -26.41
C GLN A 131 3.87 1.11 -25.57
N VAL A 132 3.31 0.06 -26.18
CA VAL A 132 2.42 -0.86 -25.48
C VAL A 132 2.78 -2.30 -25.82
N VAL A 133 2.94 -3.11 -24.78
CA VAL A 133 3.00 -4.57 -24.89
C VAL A 133 1.73 -5.12 -24.24
N SER A 134 0.86 -5.77 -25.01
CA SER A 134 -0.41 -6.27 -24.45
C SER A 134 -0.21 -7.51 -23.56
N GLY A 135 0.87 -8.26 -23.79
CA GLY A 135 1.25 -9.44 -23.01
C GLY A 135 2.39 -9.15 -22.04
N ASN A 136 3.22 -10.15 -21.79
CA ASN A 136 4.39 -10.02 -20.93
C ASN A 136 5.56 -9.34 -21.65
N LEU A 137 6.40 -8.62 -20.91
CA LEU A 137 7.74 -8.25 -21.32
C LEU A 137 8.74 -9.11 -20.53
N GLU A 138 9.52 -9.92 -21.23
CA GLU A 138 10.41 -10.94 -20.66
C GLU A 138 11.85 -10.65 -21.11
N VAL A 139 12.75 -10.38 -20.16
CA VAL A 139 14.20 -10.27 -20.38
C VAL A 139 14.86 -11.35 -19.53
N MET A 140 15.14 -12.51 -20.12
CA MET A 140 15.55 -13.67 -19.34
C MET A 140 16.85 -14.28 -19.88
N TYR A 141 17.79 -14.55 -18.98
CA TYR A 141 19.04 -15.26 -19.26
C TYR A 141 19.84 -14.65 -20.42
N THR A 142 19.96 -13.33 -20.46
CA THR A 142 20.69 -12.58 -21.49
C THR A 142 22.01 -12.01 -20.96
N ASP A 143 22.91 -11.69 -21.89
CA ASP A 143 24.19 -11.02 -21.61
C ASP A 143 24.09 -9.49 -21.73
N VAL A 144 22.89 -8.91 -21.72
CA VAL A 144 22.73 -7.45 -21.82
C VAL A 144 23.17 -6.78 -20.51
N THR A 145 23.87 -5.65 -20.64
CA THR A 145 24.30 -4.84 -19.50
C THR A 145 23.31 -3.75 -19.14
N GLU A 146 22.46 -3.37 -20.09
CA GLU A 146 21.46 -2.32 -19.94
C GLU A 146 20.17 -2.74 -20.66
N VAL A 147 19.04 -2.50 -20.00
CA VAL A 147 17.71 -2.57 -20.59
C VAL A 147 17.09 -1.19 -20.49
N SER A 148 16.98 -0.51 -21.63
CA SER A 148 16.19 0.72 -21.75
C SER A 148 15.21 0.64 -22.92
N ILE A 149 13.94 0.95 -22.64
CA ILE A 149 12.88 1.09 -23.64
C ILE A 149 12.17 2.42 -23.39
N GLU A 150 12.75 3.50 -23.92
CA GLU A 150 12.33 4.90 -23.70
C GLU A 150 10.85 5.15 -24.01
N GLY A 151 10.32 4.49 -25.04
CA GLY A 151 8.94 4.67 -25.48
C GLY A 151 7.89 3.90 -24.69
N LEU A 152 8.28 2.91 -23.86
CA LEU A 152 7.34 1.96 -23.28
C LEU A 152 6.48 2.61 -22.20
N VAL A 153 5.17 2.65 -22.43
CA VAL A 153 4.16 3.26 -21.56
C VAL A 153 3.42 2.23 -20.72
N THR A 154 3.13 1.05 -21.26
CA THR A 154 2.32 0.04 -20.55
C THR A 154 2.69 -1.39 -20.92
N VAL A 155 2.71 -2.27 -19.90
CA VAL A 155 2.77 -3.72 -20.06
C VAL A 155 1.46 -4.32 -19.53
N GLY A 156 0.64 -4.88 -20.41
CA GLY A 156 -0.66 -5.47 -20.09
C GLY A 156 -0.56 -6.83 -19.39
N GLY A 157 0.58 -7.52 -19.52
CA GLY A 157 0.96 -8.69 -18.74
C GLY A 157 1.95 -8.36 -17.62
N GLY A 158 2.84 -9.29 -17.30
CA GLY A 158 3.93 -9.07 -16.33
C GLY A 158 5.22 -8.55 -16.97
N LEU A 159 6.03 -7.87 -16.15
CA LEU A 159 7.41 -7.51 -16.47
C LEU A 159 8.33 -8.49 -15.74
N PHE A 160 9.01 -9.35 -16.48
CA PHE A 160 9.89 -10.38 -15.94
C PHE A 160 11.32 -10.13 -16.40
N VAL A 161 12.22 -9.87 -15.47
CA VAL A 161 13.65 -9.70 -15.71
C VAL A 161 14.38 -10.72 -14.86
N GLU A 162 14.87 -11.80 -15.49
CA GLU A 162 15.34 -12.97 -14.77
C GLU A 162 16.73 -13.44 -15.23
N GLY A 163 17.64 -13.69 -14.30
CA GLY A 163 18.89 -14.40 -14.58
C GLY A 163 19.86 -13.65 -15.49
N ASN A 164 19.75 -12.31 -15.58
CA ASN A 164 20.67 -11.50 -16.38
C ASN A 164 21.87 -11.11 -15.53
N SER A 165 22.86 -12.00 -15.47
CA SER A 165 24.03 -11.85 -14.58
C SER A 165 24.89 -10.61 -14.85
N MET A 166 24.81 -10.03 -16.06
CA MET A 166 25.58 -8.85 -16.48
C MET A 166 24.75 -7.56 -16.47
N LEU A 167 23.45 -7.63 -16.17
CA LEU A 167 22.56 -6.47 -16.20
C LEU A 167 22.89 -5.53 -15.04
N GLU A 168 23.36 -4.32 -15.37
CA GLU A 168 23.70 -3.28 -14.39
C GLU A 168 22.56 -2.25 -14.26
N ASN A 169 21.89 -1.94 -15.37
CA ASN A 169 20.89 -0.87 -15.44
C ASN A 169 19.58 -1.33 -16.09
N LEU A 170 18.45 -1.12 -15.40
CA LEU A 170 17.11 -1.31 -15.93
C LEU A 170 16.31 0.00 -15.84
N SER A 171 16.00 0.60 -16.99
CA SER A 171 15.31 1.88 -17.07
C SER A 171 14.10 1.82 -18.01
N LEU A 172 12.91 2.13 -17.50
CA LEU A 172 11.69 2.25 -18.28
C LEU A 172 11.01 3.59 -17.94
N PRO A 173 11.55 4.73 -18.41
CA PRO A 173 11.25 6.05 -17.85
C PRO A 173 9.82 6.52 -18.12
N MET A 174 9.20 6.02 -19.19
CA MET A 174 7.81 6.36 -19.58
C MET A 174 6.78 5.33 -19.10
N LEU A 175 7.20 4.24 -18.44
CA LEU A 175 6.30 3.18 -18.01
C LEU A 175 5.35 3.72 -16.95
N LEU A 176 4.05 3.71 -17.23
CA LEU A 176 3.01 4.20 -16.32
C LEU A 176 2.41 3.10 -15.45
N GLY A 177 2.36 1.87 -15.96
CA GLY A 177 1.72 0.76 -15.27
C GLY A 177 2.06 -0.61 -15.84
N VAL A 178 2.03 -1.60 -14.95
CA VAL A 178 2.12 -3.03 -15.26
C VAL A 178 0.91 -3.73 -14.65
N THR A 179 0.13 -4.43 -15.47
CA THR A 179 -1.08 -5.15 -15.02
C THR A 179 -0.77 -6.49 -14.35
N GLY A 180 0.35 -7.11 -14.73
CA GLY A 180 0.90 -8.31 -14.09
C GLY A 180 1.84 -8.00 -12.91
N ASN A 181 2.64 -9.00 -12.53
CA ASN A 181 3.71 -8.78 -11.56
C ASN A 181 4.89 -8.07 -12.23
N ILE A 182 5.64 -7.33 -11.42
CA ILE A 182 7.00 -6.88 -11.75
C ILE A 182 7.94 -7.83 -10.99
N GLU A 183 8.71 -8.64 -11.71
CA GLU A 183 9.58 -9.66 -11.14
C GLU A 183 11.02 -9.45 -11.63
N LEU A 184 11.92 -9.15 -10.70
CA LEU A 184 13.35 -8.99 -10.92
C LEU A 184 14.06 -10.07 -10.13
N VAL A 185 14.40 -11.17 -10.80
CA VAL A 185 14.91 -12.38 -10.16
C VAL A 185 16.33 -12.67 -10.64
N ASN A 186 17.28 -12.88 -9.72
CA ASN A 186 18.65 -13.30 -10.05
C ASN A 186 19.38 -12.35 -11.02
N ASN A 187 19.29 -11.03 -10.81
CA ASN A 187 20.02 -10.01 -11.58
C ASN A 187 21.13 -9.41 -10.70
N MET A 188 22.14 -10.23 -10.41
CA MET A 188 23.14 -9.94 -9.38
C MET A 188 23.99 -8.69 -9.60
N SER A 189 24.11 -8.22 -10.84
CA SER A 189 24.87 -7.01 -11.16
C SER A 189 24.02 -5.75 -11.17
N LEU A 190 22.70 -5.85 -10.94
CA LEU A 190 21.77 -4.74 -11.08
C LEU A 190 22.01 -3.71 -9.97
N THR A 191 22.54 -2.56 -10.36
CA THR A 191 22.80 -1.43 -9.46
C THR A 191 21.85 -0.27 -9.70
N GLU A 192 21.25 -0.13 -10.89
CA GLU A 192 20.30 0.94 -11.15
C GLU A 192 18.95 0.38 -11.65
N LEU A 193 17.89 0.71 -10.94
CA LEU A 193 16.51 0.45 -11.34
C LEU A 193 15.73 1.75 -11.34
N SER A 194 15.23 2.18 -12.50
CA SER A 194 14.49 3.44 -12.62
C SER A 194 13.19 3.28 -13.39
N PHE A 195 12.08 3.46 -12.69
CA PHE A 195 10.74 3.58 -13.29
C PHE A 195 10.15 4.96 -12.98
N ALA A 196 10.76 6.01 -13.55
CA ALA A 196 10.48 7.42 -13.25
C ALA A 196 9.02 7.87 -13.41
N SER A 197 8.21 7.12 -14.16
CA SER A 197 6.79 7.43 -14.38
C SER A 197 5.80 6.38 -13.87
N LEU A 198 6.29 5.28 -13.27
CA LEU A 198 5.42 4.19 -12.85
C LEU A 198 4.54 4.67 -11.73
N GLY A 199 3.22 4.69 -11.97
CA GLY A 199 2.23 5.14 -11.01
C GLY A 199 1.60 4.01 -10.22
N VAL A 200 1.43 2.84 -10.84
CA VAL A 200 0.70 1.70 -10.28
C VAL A 200 1.33 0.39 -10.70
N ALA A 201 1.50 -0.52 -9.73
CA ALA A 201 1.70 -1.95 -9.99
C ALA A 201 0.39 -2.68 -9.61
N GLU A 202 -0.33 -3.22 -10.59
CA GLU A 202 -1.66 -3.83 -10.34
C GLU A 202 -1.57 -5.22 -9.68
N LYS A 203 -0.37 -5.76 -9.50
CA LYS A 203 -0.10 -6.94 -8.66
C LYS A 203 1.07 -6.68 -7.72
N GLY A 204 2.03 -7.60 -7.64
CA GLY A 204 3.18 -7.49 -6.75
C GLY A 204 4.42 -6.97 -7.46
N VAL A 205 5.35 -6.46 -6.65
CA VAL A 205 6.72 -6.16 -7.03
C VAL A 205 7.63 -7.12 -6.27
N LEU A 206 8.33 -7.99 -6.98
CA LEU A 206 9.18 -9.03 -6.43
C LEU A 206 10.61 -8.80 -6.93
N ILE A 207 11.52 -8.55 -6.00
CA ILE A 207 12.94 -8.36 -6.23
C ILE A 207 13.66 -9.38 -5.37
N TYR A 208 14.31 -10.36 -5.98
CA TYR A 208 14.91 -11.47 -5.25
C TYR A 208 16.14 -12.04 -5.93
N ASN A 209 17.18 -12.34 -5.17
CA ASN A 209 18.29 -13.16 -5.65
C ASN A 209 18.46 -14.44 -4.83
N ASP A 210 18.59 -15.58 -5.52
CA ASP A 210 18.92 -16.87 -4.94
C ASP A 210 20.43 -17.01 -4.78
N LEU A 211 20.93 -16.66 -3.60
CA LEU A 211 22.36 -16.76 -3.26
C LEU A 211 22.88 -18.21 -3.28
N SER A 212 22.00 -19.22 -3.19
CA SER A 212 22.44 -20.64 -3.17
C SER A 212 23.04 -21.11 -4.49
N GLN A 213 22.75 -20.39 -5.58
CA GLN A 213 23.28 -20.70 -6.91
C GLN A 213 24.66 -20.10 -7.17
N PHE A 214 25.22 -19.36 -6.19
CA PHE A 214 26.49 -18.64 -6.36
C PHE A 214 27.60 -19.24 -5.50
N ASP A 215 28.75 -19.46 -6.15
CA ASP A 215 30.00 -19.85 -5.50
C ASP A 215 30.56 -18.63 -4.75
N GLN A 216 30.71 -18.75 -3.42
CA GLN A 216 31.24 -17.71 -2.52
C GLN A 216 32.61 -17.17 -2.94
N ALA A 217 33.31 -17.84 -3.88
CA ALA A 217 34.61 -17.42 -4.40
C ALA A 217 34.57 -16.20 -5.34
N ASN A 218 33.40 -15.78 -5.83
CA ASN A 218 33.26 -14.58 -6.65
C ASN A 218 32.32 -13.62 -5.92
N PRO A 219 32.84 -12.61 -5.18
CA PRO A 219 31.98 -11.70 -4.45
C PRO A 219 31.02 -11.05 -5.43
N VAL A 220 29.75 -11.11 -5.07
CA VAL A 220 28.69 -10.39 -5.76
C VAL A 220 29.05 -8.90 -5.74
N ASN A 221 28.60 -8.17 -6.75
CA ASN A 221 28.86 -6.74 -6.91
C ASN A 221 28.69 -6.03 -5.55
N GLU A 222 29.79 -5.54 -4.95
CA GLU A 222 29.77 -4.75 -3.71
C GLU A 222 29.13 -3.38 -3.93
N ASN A 223 28.78 -3.04 -5.17
CA ASN A 223 28.21 -1.76 -5.51
C ASN A 223 26.77 -1.66 -4.99
N ALA A 224 26.59 -0.79 -4.01
CA ALA A 224 25.34 -0.24 -3.56
C ALA A 224 24.46 0.21 -4.75
N GLY A 225 23.27 -0.40 -4.89
CA GLY A 225 22.32 -0.07 -5.94
C GLY A 225 21.29 0.98 -5.52
N THR A 226 20.76 1.75 -6.48
CA THR A 226 19.69 2.74 -6.28
C THR A 226 18.46 2.33 -7.07
N PHE A 227 17.37 2.03 -6.37
CA PHE A 227 16.08 1.62 -6.94
C PHE A 227 15.05 2.73 -6.73
N ASN A 228 14.61 3.36 -7.81
CA ASN A 228 13.84 4.60 -7.76
C ASN A 228 12.47 4.49 -8.45
N PHE A 229 11.42 4.80 -7.69
CA PHE A 229 10.01 4.75 -8.06
C PHE A 229 9.29 6.05 -7.64
N PRO A 230 9.68 7.21 -8.18
CA PRO A 230 9.35 8.52 -7.59
C PRO A 230 7.90 8.94 -7.81
N LYS A 231 7.13 8.16 -8.59
CA LYS A 231 5.69 8.39 -8.83
C LYS A 231 4.82 7.20 -8.45
N LEU A 232 5.40 6.14 -7.92
CA LEU A 232 4.67 4.93 -7.60
C LEU A 232 3.74 5.23 -6.42
N LYS A 233 2.44 5.12 -6.64
CA LYS A 233 1.41 5.43 -5.63
C LYS A 233 0.86 4.19 -4.95
N SER A 234 0.77 3.08 -5.68
CA SER A 234 0.22 1.86 -5.11
C SER A 234 0.79 0.59 -5.72
N ILE A 235 0.89 -0.42 -4.87
CA ILE A 235 1.15 -1.82 -5.23
C ILE A 235 -0.06 -2.61 -4.76
N ALA A 236 -0.77 -3.29 -5.66
CA ALA A 236 -2.03 -3.93 -5.30
C ALA A 236 -1.88 -5.23 -4.50
N ASN A 237 -0.67 -5.81 -4.46
CA ASN A 237 -0.37 -7.02 -3.69
C ASN A 237 0.92 -6.84 -2.88
N ASP A 238 1.85 -7.79 -2.91
CA ASP A 238 3.08 -7.76 -2.11
C ASP A 238 4.18 -6.89 -2.75
N LEU A 239 4.92 -6.15 -1.93
CA LEU A 239 6.26 -5.65 -2.21
C LEU A 239 7.26 -6.54 -1.47
N PHE A 240 8.05 -7.30 -2.22
CA PHE A 240 9.01 -8.26 -1.70
C PHE A 240 10.41 -7.94 -2.22
N VAL A 241 11.34 -7.62 -1.33
CA VAL A 241 12.73 -7.28 -1.65
C VAL A 241 13.66 -8.15 -0.79
N GLN A 242 14.33 -9.13 -1.39
CA GLN A 242 15.21 -10.03 -0.64
C GLN A 242 16.54 -10.27 -1.35
N ASN A 243 17.62 -10.39 -0.57
CA ASN A 243 18.96 -10.71 -1.09
C ASN A 243 19.37 -9.77 -2.23
N SER A 244 18.96 -8.51 -2.18
CA SER A 244 19.27 -7.50 -3.18
C SER A 244 20.47 -6.66 -2.75
N PHE A 245 21.21 -6.14 -3.73
CA PHE A 245 22.31 -5.19 -3.53
C PHE A 245 21.83 -3.73 -3.45
N VAL A 246 20.52 -3.53 -3.32
CA VAL A 246 19.92 -2.20 -3.16
C VAL A 246 20.42 -1.56 -1.87
N ALA A 247 20.99 -0.36 -2.00
CA ALA A 247 21.34 0.52 -0.90
C ALA A 247 20.26 1.57 -0.67
N ASP A 248 19.73 2.15 -1.74
CA ASP A 248 18.68 3.15 -1.65
C ASP A 248 17.42 2.64 -2.35
N PHE A 249 16.33 2.50 -1.61
CA PHE A 249 15.00 2.20 -2.14
C PHE A 249 14.10 3.43 -2.00
N ASP A 250 13.91 4.17 -3.09
CA ASP A 250 13.11 5.40 -3.11
C ASP A 250 11.72 5.12 -3.70
N ALA A 251 10.70 5.23 -2.85
CA ALA A 251 9.30 5.21 -3.25
C ALA A 251 8.51 6.27 -2.46
N GLU A 252 9.01 7.52 -2.44
CA GLU A 252 8.49 8.63 -1.62
C GLU A 252 6.97 8.87 -1.77
N MET A 253 6.38 8.57 -2.93
CA MET A 253 4.95 8.76 -3.24
C MET A 253 4.08 7.52 -3.00
N LEU A 254 4.64 6.41 -2.50
CA LEU A 254 3.91 5.16 -2.31
C LEU A 254 2.93 5.30 -1.14
N GLU A 255 1.64 5.33 -1.42
CA GLU A 255 0.58 5.56 -0.43
C GLU A 255 0.03 4.24 0.16
N MET A 256 0.00 3.17 -0.66
CA MET A 256 -0.68 1.92 -0.34
C MET A 256 0.00 0.67 -0.90
N ILE A 257 0.11 -0.36 -0.06
CA ILE A 257 0.42 -1.74 -0.45
C ILE A 257 -0.80 -2.61 -0.14
N GLY A 258 -1.23 -3.42 -1.10
CA GLY A 258 -2.43 -4.27 -1.02
C GLY A 258 -2.21 -5.60 -0.30
N GLY A 259 -0.94 -6.00 -0.17
CA GLY A 259 -0.48 -7.21 0.49
C GLY A 259 0.62 -6.92 1.51
N ARG A 260 1.75 -7.62 1.44
CA ARG A 260 2.84 -7.53 2.41
C ARG A 260 3.93 -6.60 1.93
N LEU A 261 4.52 -5.86 2.86
CA LEU A 261 5.81 -5.18 2.65
C LEU A 261 6.88 -6.06 3.30
N TYR A 262 7.82 -6.57 2.53
CA TYR A 262 8.82 -7.52 3.03
C TYR A 262 10.21 -7.17 2.51
N PHE A 263 11.12 -6.80 3.39
CA PHE A 263 12.55 -6.65 3.10
C PHE A 263 13.33 -7.65 3.95
N ARG A 264 14.17 -8.49 3.32
CA ARG A 264 14.92 -9.53 4.02
C ARG A 264 16.34 -9.68 3.46
N GLU A 265 17.34 -9.83 4.33
CA GLU A 265 18.72 -10.15 3.92
C GLU A 265 19.30 -9.16 2.88
N ASN A 266 18.93 -7.88 2.95
CA ASN A 266 19.47 -6.83 2.06
C ASN A 266 20.65 -6.15 2.75
N ALA A 267 21.81 -6.81 2.74
CA ALA A 267 22.99 -6.39 3.51
C ALA A 267 23.54 -5.00 3.11
N SER A 268 23.30 -4.58 1.87
CA SER A 268 23.73 -3.27 1.37
C SER A 268 22.73 -2.14 1.62
N LEU A 269 21.53 -2.45 2.15
CA LEU A 269 20.48 -1.45 2.33
C LEU A 269 20.95 -0.39 3.33
N GLU A 270 20.86 0.88 2.92
CA GLU A 270 21.22 2.06 3.71
C GLU A 270 20.00 2.96 3.92
N SER A 271 19.13 3.10 2.93
CA SER A 271 17.95 3.96 3.01
C SER A 271 16.72 3.37 2.32
N VAL A 272 15.56 3.66 2.90
CA VAL A 272 14.24 3.35 2.34
C VAL A 272 13.32 4.54 2.56
N ASP A 273 12.73 5.07 1.48
CA ASP A 273 11.76 6.16 1.55
C ASP A 273 10.33 5.66 1.28
N PHE A 274 9.52 5.68 2.34
CA PHE A 274 8.08 5.43 2.34
C PHE A 274 7.33 6.60 3.00
N SER A 275 7.78 7.83 2.75
CA SER A 275 7.24 9.06 3.38
C SER A 275 5.73 9.25 3.17
N ALA A 276 5.17 8.77 2.05
CA ALA A 276 3.73 8.81 1.79
C ALA A 276 2.95 7.56 2.25
N LEU A 277 3.61 6.50 2.73
CA LEU A 277 2.95 5.23 2.99
C LEU A 277 2.02 5.33 4.19
N THR A 278 0.75 5.00 3.96
CA THR A 278 -0.29 5.07 4.99
C THR A 278 -0.99 3.74 5.27
N GLU A 279 -0.90 2.78 4.34
CA GLU A 279 -1.64 1.53 4.46
C GLU A 279 -0.91 0.36 3.82
N VAL A 280 -0.70 -0.70 4.61
CA VAL A 280 -0.36 -2.04 4.17
C VAL A 280 -1.57 -2.92 4.47
N SER A 281 -2.38 -3.12 3.44
CA SER A 281 -3.61 -3.91 3.46
C SER A 281 -3.31 -5.36 3.03
N GLY A 282 -4.30 -6.27 3.10
CA GLY A 282 -4.09 -7.68 2.76
C GLY A 282 -4.43 -8.65 3.89
N ILE A 283 -4.15 -9.94 3.69
CA ILE A 283 -4.52 -10.99 4.66
C ILE A 283 -3.57 -10.95 5.88
N GLN A 284 -2.28 -10.73 5.64
CA GLN A 284 -1.28 -10.64 6.70
C GLN A 284 -1.15 -9.20 7.22
N LYS A 285 -1.35 -8.18 6.37
CA LYS A 285 -1.16 -6.74 6.71
C LYS A 285 0.16 -6.50 7.44
N THR A 286 1.21 -7.23 7.08
CA THR A 286 2.49 -7.18 7.75
C THR A 286 3.49 -6.36 6.95
N MET A 287 4.27 -5.60 7.69
CA MET A 287 5.49 -4.95 7.23
C MET A 287 6.64 -5.61 7.96
N GLU A 288 7.51 -6.27 7.21
CA GLU A 288 8.56 -7.14 7.74
C GLU A 288 9.90 -6.63 7.23
N LEU A 289 10.75 -6.20 8.17
CA LEU A 289 12.14 -5.84 7.92
C LEU A 289 13.01 -6.86 8.66
N GLU A 290 13.61 -7.80 7.92
CA GLU A 290 14.33 -8.96 8.45
C GLU A 290 15.82 -8.94 8.09
N ASP A 291 16.68 -9.13 9.09
CA ASP A 291 18.14 -9.16 8.93
C ASP A 291 18.74 -7.89 8.29
N ILE A 292 18.19 -6.73 8.65
CA ILE A 292 18.60 -5.41 8.17
C ILE A 292 19.33 -4.64 9.28
N VAL A 293 20.45 -3.98 8.95
CA VAL A 293 21.30 -3.26 9.91
C VAL A 293 21.48 -1.81 9.46
N GLY A 294 21.12 -0.84 10.32
CA GLY A 294 21.57 0.55 10.17
C GLY A 294 20.83 1.36 9.11
N VAL A 295 19.66 0.89 8.66
CA VAL A 295 18.90 1.53 7.60
C VAL A 295 18.18 2.79 8.09
N ASN A 296 18.24 3.86 7.31
CA ASN A 296 17.35 5.00 7.47
C ASN A 296 16.02 4.70 6.77
N VAL A 297 14.95 4.53 7.53
CA VAL A 297 13.61 4.36 6.95
C VAL A 297 12.75 5.58 7.22
N GLU A 298 12.34 6.26 6.16
CA GLU A 298 11.40 7.38 6.22
C GLU A 298 9.98 6.85 6.09
N TRP A 299 9.20 6.96 7.16
CA TRP A 299 7.80 6.51 7.19
C TRP A 299 6.85 7.70 7.19
N GLY A 300 5.67 7.51 6.58
CA GLY A 300 4.53 8.39 6.77
C GLY A 300 4.11 8.52 8.25
N GLU A 301 3.32 9.55 8.58
CA GLU A 301 2.96 9.84 9.97
C GLU A 301 1.93 8.87 10.57
N SER A 302 1.20 8.13 9.74
CA SER A 302 0.09 7.27 10.17
C SER A 302 0.00 6.06 9.29
N LEU A 303 -0.02 4.87 9.91
CA LEU A 303 0.17 3.62 9.19
C LEU A 303 -0.83 2.58 9.63
N LYS A 304 -1.50 1.93 8.67
CA LYS A 304 -2.36 0.79 8.91
C LYS A 304 -1.66 -0.50 8.52
N GLY A 305 -1.67 -1.47 9.42
CA GLY A 305 -0.95 -2.74 9.28
C GLY A 305 -0.03 -3.00 10.46
N ALA A 306 0.27 -4.28 10.69
CA ALA A 306 1.20 -4.72 11.71
C ALA A 306 2.64 -4.46 11.26
N LEU A 307 3.42 -3.85 12.14
CA LEU A 307 4.85 -3.62 11.99
C LEU A 307 5.61 -4.76 12.66
N VAL A 308 6.43 -5.46 11.90
CA VAL A 308 7.28 -6.56 12.35
C VAL A 308 8.72 -6.21 11.96
N PHE A 309 9.56 -6.02 12.96
CA PHE A 309 11.00 -5.87 12.78
C PHE A 309 11.65 -7.05 13.46
N ASP A 310 12.28 -7.94 12.70
CA ASP A 310 12.89 -9.15 13.26
C ASP A 310 14.32 -9.30 12.76
N TYR A 311 15.29 -9.21 13.67
CA TYR A 311 16.68 -9.42 13.36
C TYR A 311 17.14 -10.71 14.01
N ASN A 312 17.35 -11.74 13.19
CA ASN A 312 17.62 -13.09 13.66
C ASN A 312 18.99 -13.56 13.17
N THR A 313 20.05 -12.89 13.58
CA THR A 313 21.39 -13.38 13.29
C THR A 313 21.85 -14.34 14.38
N SER A 314 22.04 -15.60 14.03
CA SER A 314 22.88 -16.53 14.80
C SER A 314 24.32 -16.02 14.94
N ASP A 315 24.73 -15.12 14.04
CA ASP A 315 26.06 -14.53 13.95
C ASP A 315 26.06 -13.15 14.61
N ASN A 316 26.57 -13.15 15.84
CA ASN A 316 26.49 -12.12 16.88
C ASN A 316 27.31 -10.84 16.59
N GLU A 317 27.47 -10.42 15.33
CA GLU A 317 28.53 -9.47 14.96
C GLU A 317 28.06 -8.03 14.69
N ALA A 318 26.82 -7.81 14.24
CA ALA A 318 26.33 -6.45 13.99
C ALA A 318 25.60 -5.91 15.23
N VAL A 319 26.31 -5.13 16.05
CA VAL A 319 25.70 -4.36 17.15
C VAL A 319 25.19 -3.03 16.59
N LEU A 320 23.88 -2.83 16.61
CA LEU A 320 23.32 -1.49 16.37
C LEU A 320 23.53 -0.65 17.63
N ALA A 321 24.37 0.37 17.50
CA ALA A 321 24.63 1.31 18.57
C ALA A 321 23.32 2.00 19.01
N ASP A 322 22.50 2.44 18.04
CA ASP A 322 21.23 3.11 18.26
C ASP A 322 20.16 2.59 17.30
N PHE A 323 18.97 2.26 17.84
CA PHE A 323 17.78 1.93 17.06
C PHE A 323 16.88 3.17 16.97
N SER A 324 16.93 3.91 15.86
CA SER A 324 16.19 5.17 15.67
C SER A 324 15.11 5.12 14.59
N PHE A 325 14.66 3.92 14.24
CA PHE A 325 13.61 3.67 13.26
C PHE A 325 12.26 4.21 13.76
N PHE A 326 11.30 4.42 12.84
CA PHE A 326 9.90 4.71 13.17
C PHE A 326 9.65 6.01 13.95
N ASN A 327 10.64 6.90 14.04
CA ASN A 327 10.54 8.12 14.83
C ASN A 327 9.56 9.16 14.24
N SER A 328 9.20 9.04 12.96
CA SER A 328 8.18 9.86 12.31
C SER A 328 6.74 9.36 12.53
N LEU A 329 6.55 8.09 12.94
CA LEU A 329 5.21 7.50 13.12
C LEU A 329 4.49 8.11 14.32
N LYS A 330 3.31 8.67 14.07
CA LYS A 330 2.40 9.19 15.11
C LYS A 330 1.31 8.19 15.46
N THR A 331 0.77 7.49 14.46
CA THR A 331 -0.28 6.50 14.67
C THR A 331 0.03 5.19 13.95
N VAL A 332 -0.20 4.06 14.63
CA VAL A 332 -0.13 2.73 14.04
C VAL A 332 -1.44 2.02 14.28
N ASP A 333 -2.10 1.58 13.23
CA ASP A 333 -3.32 0.78 13.28
C ASP A 333 -3.00 -0.69 12.98
N GLY A 334 -2.35 -1.34 13.93
CA GLY A 334 -1.81 -2.69 13.88
C GLY A 334 -0.94 -3.01 15.10
N ASP A 335 -0.44 -4.24 15.16
CA ASP A 335 0.52 -4.65 16.18
C ASP A 335 1.92 -4.11 15.85
N ILE A 336 2.74 -3.89 16.87
CA ILE A 336 4.16 -3.55 16.71
C ILE A 336 4.97 -4.66 17.36
N TYR A 337 5.77 -5.36 16.58
CA TYR A 337 6.68 -6.40 17.05
C TYR A 337 8.10 -6.03 16.67
N VAL A 338 8.99 -5.95 17.66
CA VAL A 338 10.42 -5.75 17.45
C VAL A 338 11.17 -6.85 18.18
N ASN A 339 11.94 -7.64 17.43
CA ASN A 339 12.90 -8.60 17.96
C ASN A 339 14.29 -8.20 17.49
N TYR A 340 15.13 -7.71 18.41
CA TYR A 340 16.48 -7.27 18.07
C TYR A 340 17.50 -7.60 19.16
N PRO A 341 18.23 -8.72 19.04
CA PRO A 341 19.14 -9.17 20.09
C PRO A 341 20.31 -8.22 20.41
N SER A 342 20.80 -7.49 19.41
CA SER A 342 22.09 -6.79 19.44
C SER A 342 21.96 -5.25 19.46
N VAL A 343 20.94 -4.71 20.16
CA VAL A 343 20.79 -3.25 20.36
C VAL A 343 21.21 -2.86 21.78
N ASN A 344 22.10 -1.87 21.87
CA ASN A 344 22.53 -1.28 23.14
C ASN A 344 21.61 -0.14 23.59
N ASN A 345 21.18 0.72 22.66
CA ASN A 345 20.24 1.80 22.93
C ASN A 345 19.04 1.71 21.98
N PHE A 346 17.86 1.51 22.55
CA PHE A 346 16.60 1.58 21.82
C PHE A 346 16.01 2.99 21.94
N ASN A 347 15.82 3.69 20.82
CA ASN A 347 15.28 5.05 20.77
C ASN A 347 14.39 5.25 19.53
N ALA A 348 13.26 4.56 19.50
CA ALA A 348 12.29 4.61 18.40
C ALA A 348 10.93 5.13 18.86
N PHE A 349 10.03 5.41 17.90
CA PHE A 349 8.65 5.79 18.18
C PHE A 349 8.51 7.09 19.00
N ASN A 350 9.42 8.05 18.85
CA ASN A 350 9.40 9.33 19.58
C ASN A 350 8.18 10.20 19.27
N ALA A 351 7.62 10.07 18.07
CA ALA A 351 6.39 10.76 17.68
C ALA A 351 5.11 9.95 17.97
N LEU A 352 5.21 8.69 18.42
CA LEU A 352 4.07 7.79 18.51
C LEU A 352 3.11 8.24 19.61
N GLU A 353 1.87 8.49 19.23
CA GLU A 353 0.76 8.96 20.08
C GLU A 353 -0.24 7.84 20.35
N THR A 354 -0.56 7.04 19.33
CA THR A 354 -1.59 5.99 19.42
C THR A 354 -1.23 4.71 18.68
N VAL A 355 -1.58 3.57 19.29
CA VAL A 355 -1.59 2.27 18.63
C VAL A 355 -3.02 1.70 18.68
N THR A 356 -3.65 1.56 17.52
CA THR A 356 -5.03 1.06 17.35
C THR A 356 -5.05 -0.22 16.51
N TYR A 357 -6.25 -0.79 16.33
CA TYR A 357 -6.50 -1.95 15.50
C TYR A 357 -7.96 -1.84 15.07
N SER A 358 -8.20 -1.28 13.88
CA SER A 358 -9.53 -1.06 13.32
C SER A 358 -10.03 -2.25 12.48
N GLY A 359 -9.20 -3.29 12.32
CA GLY A 359 -9.50 -4.47 11.52
C GLY A 359 -10.34 -5.52 12.25
N GLY A 360 -11.37 -6.08 11.61
CA GLY A 360 -12.03 -7.29 12.11
C GLY A 360 -11.01 -8.42 12.21
N GLY A 361 -10.98 -9.09 13.38
CA GLY A 361 -9.92 -10.00 13.81
C GLY A 361 -9.33 -10.87 12.70
N VAL A 362 -8.00 -10.91 12.65
CA VAL A 362 -7.26 -11.89 11.85
C VAL A 362 -7.67 -13.28 12.35
N GLY A 363 -8.56 -13.95 11.62
CA GLY A 363 -9.01 -15.28 12.01
C GLY A 363 -7.85 -16.26 11.90
N ASN A 364 -7.19 -16.60 13.01
CA ASN A 364 -6.26 -17.73 13.25
C ASN A 364 -5.19 -18.05 12.17
N GLY A 365 -5.01 -17.19 11.16
CA GLY A 365 -4.17 -17.45 9.98
C GLY A 365 -2.68 -17.15 10.20
N LEU A 366 -2.34 -16.45 11.29
CA LEU A 366 -0.95 -16.37 11.77
C LEU A 366 -0.47 -17.70 12.39
N GLY A 367 -1.39 -18.66 12.61
CA GLY A 367 -1.10 -19.96 13.21
C GLY A 367 -0.59 -21.06 12.26
N ASN A 368 -0.29 -20.75 10.99
CA ASN A 368 0.34 -21.68 10.05
C ASN A 368 0.89 -20.96 8.81
N VAL A 369 1.75 -19.96 9.03
CA VAL A 369 2.63 -19.47 7.96
C VAL A 369 3.71 -20.54 7.74
N SER A 370 3.95 -20.88 6.47
CA SER A 370 4.67 -22.06 5.96
C SER A 370 5.88 -22.58 6.74
N PRO A 371 6.13 -23.91 6.75
CA PRO A 371 7.17 -24.60 7.54
C PRO A 371 8.63 -24.30 7.15
N ASN A 372 8.90 -23.26 6.35
CA ASN A 372 10.25 -22.87 5.92
C ASN A 372 10.73 -21.52 6.47
N PHE A 373 9.90 -20.75 7.18
CA PHE A 373 10.29 -19.42 7.68
C PHE A 373 10.05 -19.38 9.19
N GLY A 374 11.13 -19.58 9.95
CA GLY A 374 11.15 -19.94 11.37
C GLY A 374 10.73 -18.87 12.37
N ILE A 375 9.93 -17.87 11.97
CA ILE A 375 9.44 -16.84 12.89
C ILE A 375 7.98 -17.18 13.21
N GLY A 376 7.80 -18.03 14.22
CA GLY A 376 6.51 -18.09 14.89
C GLY A 376 6.31 -16.78 15.64
N LEU A 377 5.50 -15.86 15.12
CA LEU A 377 5.00 -14.75 15.92
C LEU A 377 4.46 -15.34 17.23
N PRO A 378 4.90 -14.87 18.41
CA PRO A 378 4.39 -15.39 19.66
C PRO A 378 2.87 -15.28 19.62
N GLY A 379 2.20 -16.44 19.65
CA GLY A 379 0.84 -16.63 19.14
C GLY A 379 -0.05 -15.41 19.31
N GLY A 380 -0.43 -14.80 18.19
CA GLY A 380 -1.28 -13.60 18.17
C GLY A 380 -2.46 -13.80 19.12
N SER A 381 -2.64 -12.86 20.03
CA SER A 381 -3.69 -12.98 21.03
C SER A 381 -5.04 -13.03 20.32
N THR A 382 -5.80 -14.10 20.56
CA THR A 382 -7.14 -14.29 19.97
C THR A 382 -8.17 -13.33 20.57
N ASP A 383 -7.80 -12.52 21.55
CA ASP A 383 -8.67 -11.58 22.26
C ASP A 383 -8.78 -10.21 21.56
N GLY A 384 -8.12 -10.02 20.42
CA GLY A 384 -8.09 -8.72 19.75
C GLY A 384 -7.37 -7.65 20.56
N SER A 385 -6.47 -8.03 21.48
CA SER A 385 -5.58 -7.09 22.18
C SER A 385 -4.44 -6.67 21.25
N HIS A 386 -4.25 -5.36 21.15
CA HIS A 386 -3.24 -4.76 20.30
C HIS A 386 -1.96 -4.72 21.12
N ASN A 387 -0.87 -5.24 20.55
CA ASN A 387 0.34 -5.49 21.32
C ASN A 387 1.51 -4.73 20.70
N VAL A 388 2.14 -3.89 21.51
CA VAL A 388 3.55 -3.57 21.30
C VAL A 388 4.35 -4.65 22.00
N THR A 389 5.16 -5.40 21.27
CA THR A 389 6.06 -6.42 21.81
C THR A 389 7.47 -6.07 21.41
N LEU A 390 8.30 -5.77 22.41
CA LEU A 390 9.73 -5.54 22.22
C LEU A 390 10.47 -6.71 22.87
N MET A 391 11.30 -7.43 22.12
CA MET A 391 12.00 -8.60 22.65
C MET A 391 13.38 -8.85 22.04
N GLY A 392 14.06 -9.86 22.57
CA GLY A 392 15.35 -10.34 22.06
C GLY A 392 16.55 -9.67 22.69
N PHE A 393 16.42 -8.47 23.27
CA PHE A 393 17.55 -7.64 23.71
C PHE A 393 18.49 -8.35 24.71
N THR A 394 19.76 -8.50 24.35
CA THR A 394 20.74 -9.25 25.16
C THR A 394 21.64 -8.39 26.04
N ASP A 395 21.84 -7.11 25.74
CA ASP A 395 22.70 -6.20 26.53
C ASP A 395 22.20 -4.75 26.50
N ILE A 396 20.89 -4.56 26.66
CA ILE A 396 20.27 -3.24 26.52
C ILE A 396 20.69 -2.29 27.65
N ALA A 397 21.26 -1.14 27.29
CA ALA A 397 21.68 -0.08 28.19
C ALA A 397 20.64 1.04 28.33
N SER A 398 19.86 1.29 27.29
CA SER A 398 18.73 2.21 27.41
C SER A 398 17.58 1.79 26.51
N ILE A 399 16.36 1.95 27.02
CA ILE A 399 15.15 1.93 26.19
C ILE A 399 14.44 3.24 26.45
N SER A 400 14.25 3.98 25.37
CA SER A 400 13.56 5.25 25.31
C SER A 400 12.69 5.28 24.06
N GLY A 401 11.75 6.22 24.03
CA GLY A 401 10.72 6.26 23.00
C GLY A 401 9.33 6.22 23.60
N PHE A 402 8.31 6.28 22.74
CA PHE A 402 6.90 6.27 23.16
C PHE A 402 6.53 7.41 24.13
N ALA A 403 7.30 8.50 24.14
CA ALA A 403 7.13 9.60 25.09
C ALA A 403 5.78 10.34 24.97
N LYS A 404 5.09 10.14 23.85
CA LYS A 404 3.77 10.73 23.56
C LYS A 404 2.64 9.70 23.57
N ALA A 405 2.96 8.42 23.79
CA ALA A 405 1.99 7.36 23.60
C ALA A 405 1.11 7.22 24.84
N GLU A 406 -0.13 7.70 24.74
CA GLU A 406 -1.04 7.78 25.89
C GLU A 406 -1.86 6.50 26.09
N ASN A 407 -2.05 5.69 25.05
CA ASN A 407 -2.96 4.56 25.07
C ASN A 407 -2.36 3.34 24.36
N PHE A 408 -2.21 2.24 25.09
CA PHE A 408 -1.97 0.91 24.54
C PHE A 408 -3.00 -0.05 25.11
N ASN A 409 -3.27 -1.14 24.41
CA ASN A 409 -3.96 -2.27 25.02
C ASN A 409 -2.97 -3.12 25.80
N LYS A 410 -1.84 -3.46 25.17
CA LYS A 410 -0.74 -4.17 25.80
C LYS A 410 0.62 -3.66 25.31
N PHE A 411 1.57 -3.57 26.23
CA PHE A 411 2.98 -3.30 25.97
C PHE A 411 3.79 -4.38 26.67
N ASP A 412 4.27 -5.36 25.91
CA ASP A 412 5.16 -6.42 26.36
C ASP A 412 6.61 -6.05 26.05
N LEU A 413 7.45 -6.01 27.09
CA LEU A 413 8.88 -5.81 26.97
C LEU A 413 9.59 -7.05 27.53
N ASN A 414 10.17 -7.87 26.67
CA ASN A 414 10.90 -9.08 27.03
C ASN A 414 12.41 -8.91 26.84
N ILE A 415 13.08 -8.50 27.90
CA ILE A 415 14.53 -8.26 27.91
C ILE A 415 15.25 -9.56 28.26
N GLY A 416 16.21 -9.94 27.43
CA GLY A 416 17.15 -11.02 27.74
C GLY A 416 18.09 -10.61 28.87
N LYS A 417 18.90 -9.56 28.64
CA LYS A 417 19.81 -9.05 29.67
C LYS A 417 19.94 -7.52 29.64
N LEU A 418 19.94 -6.94 30.84
CA LEU A 418 19.99 -5.51 31.09
C LEU A 418 21.42 -5.11 31.48
N ALA A 419 21.94 -4.03 30.90
CA ALA A 419 23.25 -3.52 31.28
C ALA A 419 23.27 -3.02 32.74
N ALA A 420 24.47 -2.94 33.33
CA ALA A 420 24.64 -2.61 34.75
C ALA A 420 24.03 -1.27 35.19
N GLN A 421 23.86 -0.32 34.26
CA GLN A 421 23.23 1.00 34.47
C GLN A 421 22.07 1.23 33.49
N GLY A 422 21.32 0.17 33.17
CA GLY A 422 20.22 0.21 32.21
C GLY A 422 19.12 1.22 32.59
N VAL A 423 18.79 2.17 31.72
CA VAL A 423 17.66 3.10 31.94
C VAL A 423 16.46 2.68 31.09
N LEU A 424 15.31 2.48 31.74
CA LEU A 424 14.04 2.24 31.07
C LEU A 424 13.18 3.51 31.18
N ASP A 425 13.27 4.39 30.19
CA ASP A 425 12.48 5.62 30.12
C ASP A 425 11.42 5.50 29.02
N VAL A 426 10.49 4.57 29.23
CA VAL A 426 9.38 4.31 28.31
C VAL A 426 8.07 4.71 28.96
N LEU A 427 7.13 5.20 28.14
CA LEU A 427 5.73 5.42 28.50
C LEU A 427 5.46 6.52 29.57
N PRO A 428 6.17 7.68 29.55
CA PRO A 428 5.99 8.76 30.52
C PRO A 428 4.56 9.29 30.62
N VAL A 429 3.78 9.20 29.54
CA VAL A 429 2.43 9.78 29.44
C VAL A 429 1.30 8.73 29.39
N LEU A 430 1.59 7.47 29.76
CA LEU A 430 0.64 6.36 29.63
C LEU A 430 -0.58 6.54 30.54
N LYS A 431 -1.77 6.66 29.95
CA LYS A 431 -3.03 6.74 30.69
C LYS A 431 -3.76 5.41 30.79
N LYS A 432 -3.66 4.56 29.76
CA LYS A 432 -4.38 3.27 29.67
C LYS A 432 -3.54 2.17 29.05
N GLY A 433 -3.63 0.96 29.62
CA GLY A 433 -3.06 -0.26 29.03
C GLY A 433 -2.47 -1.26 30.02
N HIS A 434 -2.12 -2.44 29.51
CA HIS A 434 -1.40 -3.46 30.26
C HIS A 434 0.08 -3.41 29.90
N VAL A 435 0.95 -3.02 30.83
CA VAL A 435 2.40 -3.04 30.61
C VAL A 435 2.96 -4.28 31.30
N ARG A 436 3.70 -5.11 30.56
CA ARG A 436 4.39 -6.27 31.09
C ARG A 436 5.87 -6.17 30.77
N VAL A 437 6.70 -6.15 31.79
CA VAL A 437 8.15 -6.25 31.64
C VAL A 437 8.58 -7.65 32.08
N LYS A 438 9.00 -8.46 31.11
CA LYS A 438 9.57 -9.79 31.33
C LYS A 438 11.08 -9.71 31.20
N ILE A 439 11.78 -10.23 32.20
CA ILE A 439 13.24 -10.33 32.19
C ILE A 439 13.60 -11.81 32.22
N SER A 440 14.23 -12.30 31.14
CA SER A 440 14.48 -13.72 30.87
C SER A 440 15.97 -14.00 30.68
N ASN A 441 16.56 -14.89 31.49
CA ASN A 441 17.96 -15.39 31.45
C ASN A 441 18.98 -14.61 32.29
N GLY A 442 19.67 -15.33 33.18
CA GLY A 442 21.07 -15.08 33.55
C GLY A 442 21.43 -13.73 34.17
N ASN A 443 20.45 -12.84 34.35
CA ASN A 443 20.62 -11.59 35.07
C ASN A 443 20.76 -11.94 36.54
N ASP A 444 22.01 -12.13 36.93
CA ASP A 444 22.41 -11.84 38.28
C ASP A 444 22.09 -10.35 38.48
N PHE A 445 20.93 -10.03 39.06
CA PHE A 445 20.63 -8.63 39.49
C PHE A 445 21.75 -8.06 40.36
N ALA A 446 22.66 -8.91 40.86
CA ALA A 446 23.96 -8.57 41.41
C ALA A 446 24.75 -7.51 40.60
N TYR A 447 24.52 -7.36 39.29
CA TYR A 447 25.18 -6.34 38.46
C TYR A 447 24.27 -5.23 37.93
N SER A 448 22.94 -5.37 37.98
CA SER A 448 22.02 -4.30 37.57
C SER A 448 21.87 -3.28 38.70
N SER A 449 22.80 -2.33 38.77
CA SER A 449 22.84 -1.32 39.83
C SER A 449 21.67 -0.32 39.78
N SER A 450 20.83 -0.29 38.74
CA SER A 450 19.55 0.43 38.73
C SER A 450 18.71 0.06 37.50
N LEU A 451 17.57 -0.61 37.67
CA LEU A 451 16.44 -0.44 36.75
C LEU A 451 15.66 0.77 37.26
N SER A 452 15.68 1.87 36.53
CA SER A 452 14.92 3.06 36.85
C SER A 452 13.84 3.24 35.80
N ILE A 453 12.58 3.26 36.25
CA ILE A 453 11.43 3.62 35.44
C ILE A 453 11.05 5.05 35.85
N ASN A 454 11.56 6.02 35.09
CA ASN A 454 11.61 7.40 35.59
C ASN A 454 10.27 8.13 35.54
N HIS A 455 9.29 7.66 34.76
CA HIS A 455 8.08 8.43 34.50
C HIS A 455 6.89 7.52 34.18
N PHE A 456 5.90 7.46 35.06
CA PHE A 456 4.52 7.13 34.69
C PHE A 456 3.65 8.31 35.12
N THR A 457 2.93 8.95 34.20
CA THR A 457 1.78 9.78 34.58
C THR A 457 0.55 8.91 34.77
N GLU A 458 -0.36 9.35 35.66
CA GLU A 458 -1.76 8.92 35.82
C GLU A 458 -2.22 7.70 34.98
N LEU A 459 -1.90 6.48 35.41
CA LEU A 459 -2.51 5.28 34.83
C LEU A 459 -3.97 5.23 35.31
N GLU A 460 -4.88 5.77 34.50
CA GLU A 460 -6.31 5.83 34.79
C GLU A 460 -6.94 4.42 34.85
N ASN A 461 -6.48 3.51 33.98
CA ASN A 461 -7.00 2.15 33.86
C ASN A 461 -5.98 1.21 33.20
N GLY A 462 -5.53 0.17 33.91
CA GLY A 462 -4.54 -0.76 33.38
C GLY A 462 -3.91 -1.66 34.45
N THR A 463 -3.00 -2.53 34.03
CA THR A 463 -2.13 -3.29 34.94
C THR A 463 -0.67 -3.07 34.58
N PHE A 464 0.17 -3.03 35.59
CA PHE A 464 1.62 -3.05 35.42
C PHE A 464 2.15 -4.35 36.02
N THR A 465 2.78 -5.18 35.20
CA THR A 465 3.30 -6.49 35.60
C THR A 465 4.79 -6.55 35.36
N VAL A 466 5.56 -6.94 36.38
CA VAL A 466 6.98 -7.26 36.23
C VAL A 466 7.18 -8.73 36.53
N ASP A 467 7.64 -9.48 35.53
CA ASP A 467 7.99 -10.88 35.66
C ASP A 467 9.52 -11.05 35.58
N SER A 468 10.12 -11.53 36.67
CA SER A 468 11.53 -11.89 36.72
C SER A 468 11.68 -13.41 36.79
N PHE A 469 12.32 -14.01 35.78
CA PHE A 469 12.55 -15.46 35.69
C PHE A 469 14.04 -15.80 35.83
N ASN A 470 14.36 -16.92 36.52
CA ASN A 470 15.73 -17.46 36.63
C ASN A 470 16.76 -16.48 37.23
N SER A 471 16.33 -15.65 38.16
CA SER A 471 17.23 -14.74 38.86
C SER A 471 18.01 -15.54 39.92
N SER A 472 19.32 -15.76 39.75
CA SER A 472 20.23 -16.36 40.76
C SER A 472 20.51 -15.43 41.95
N VAL A 473 19.61 -14.48 42.18
CA VAL A 473 19.82 -13.34 43.05
C VAL A 473 19.84 -13.82 44.48
N VAL A 474 21.04 -13.88 45.05
CA VAL A 474 21.17 -13.63 46.47
C VAL A 474 20.85 -12.14 46.62
N PHE A 475 19.64 -11.82 47.08
CA PHE A 475 19.24 -10.44 47.39
C PHE A 475 20.11 -9.97 48.55
N THR A 476 21.32 -9.51 48.24
CA THR A 476 22.32 -9.16 49.25
C THR A 476 22.19 -7.72 49.72
N GLU A 477 21.35 -6.90 49.08
CA GLU A 477 21.15 -5.50 49.46
C GLU A 477 19.73 -4.99 49.23
N SER A 478 19.39 -3.94 49.97
CA SER A 478 18.12 -3.20 50.03
C SER A 478 17.63 -2.59 48.70
N GLU A 479 18.46 -2.58 47.65
CA GLU A 479 18.34 -1.66 46.52
C GLU A 479 17.27 -2.03 45.48
N VAL A 480 16.96 -3.33 45.30
CA VAL A 480 15.94 -3.77 44.31
C VAL A 480 14.56 -3.27 44.73
N PHE A 481 14.25 -3.37 46.02
CA PHE A 481 12.96 -2.94 46.53
C PHE A 481 12.86 -1.42 46.66
N THR A 482 13.94 -0.69 46.98
CA THR A 482 13.91 0.78 46.97
C THR A 482 13.46 1.35 45.62
N LYS A 483 13.80 0.69 44.51
CA LYS A 483 13.40 1.13 43.15
C LYS A 483 11.98 0.72 42.76
N ILE A 484 11.50 -0.43 43.25
CA ILE A 484 10.07 -0.78 43.17
C ILE A 484 9.23 0.25 43.95
N MET A 485 9.77 0.82 45.04
CA MET A 485 9.08 1.85 45.82
C MET A 485 8.99 3.21 45.13
N ASP A 486 9.95 3.59 44.28
CA ASP A 486 9.83 4.80 43.44
C ASP A 486 8.59 4.74 42.52
N ILE A 487 8.16 3.54 42.12
CA ILE A 487 6.93 3.32 41.33
C ILE A 487 5.66 3.55 42.18
N TYR A 488 5.70 3.27 43.48
CA TYR A 488 4.55 3.40 44.39
C TYR A 488 4.44 4.78 45.04
N ASP A 489 5.57 5.37 45.45
CA ASP A 489 5.63 6.76 45.95
C ASP A 489 5.34 7.79 44.83
N ASN A 490 5.22 7.32 43.60
CA ASN A 490 4.57 8.06 42.53
C ASN A 490 3.08 8.29 42.90
N PRO A 491 2.67 9.53 43.24
CA PRO A 491 1.32 9.84 43.72
C PRO A 491 0.22 9.63 42.66
N TYR A 492 0.58 9.12 41.48
CA TYR A 492 -0.29 8.92 40.34
C TYR A 492 -0.64 7.44 40.08
N THR A 493 -0.19 6.50 40.92
CA THR A 493 -0.51 5.05 40.82
C THR A 493 -1.70 4.58 41.68
N TYR A 494 -2.44 5.49 42.34
CA TYR A 494 -3.51 5.17 43.31
C TYR A 494 -4.64 4.23 42.80
N ASN A 495 -4.81 4.07 41.49
CA ASN A 495 -5.83 3.20 40.87
C ASN A 495 -5.25 2.05 40.02
N ALA A 496 -3.93 1.87 39.99
CA ALA A 496 -3.27 0.83 39.20
C ALA A 496 -3.16 -0.49 40.00
N ILE A 497 -3.37 -1.63 39.34
CA ILE A 497 -2.96 -2.93 39.89
C ILE A 497 -1.51 -3.16 39.47
N VAL A 498 -0.61 -3.13 40.44
CA VAL A 498 0.79 -3.52 40.27
C VAL A 498 0.92 -4.97 40.69
N ASP A 499 1.22 -5.84 39.73
CA ASP A 499 1.50 -7.26 39.97
C ASP A 499 3.01 -7.51 39.82
N ILE A 500 3.63 -8.06 40.85
CA ILE A 500 5.07 -8.36 40.86
C ILE A 500 5.22 -9.85 41.06
N SER A 501 5.64 -10.54 40.01
CA SER A 501 5.87 -11.97 40.02
C SER A 501 7.37 -12.26 40.00
N ILE A 502 7.89 -12.73 41.13
CA ILE A 502 9.27 -13.17 41.28
C ILE A 502 9.28 -14.70 41.23
N ILE A 503 9.87 -15.26 40.17
CA ILE A 503 9.91 -16.72 39.97
C ILE A 503 11.36 -17.18 40.10
N ARG A 504 11.65 -17.85 41.23
CA ARG A 504 12.96 -18.47 41.49
C ARG A 504 12.88 -19.97 41.24
N TYR A 505 13.74 -20.46 40.37
CA TYR A 505 13.99 -21.89 40.22
C TYR A 505 15.11 -22.27 41.17
N VAL A 506 14.91 -23.33 41.93
CA VAL A 506 15.93 -23.92 42.82
C VAL A 506 16.12 -25.38 42.43
N ASP A 507 17.36 -25.84 42.44
CA ASP A 507 17.68 -27.24 42.12
C ASP A 507 17.29 -28.18 43.27
N THR A 508 17.29 -27.67 44.51
CA THR A 508 16.85 -28.41 45.70
C THR A 508 15.97 -27.55 46.61
N VAL A 509 14.95 -28.14 47.22
CA VAL A 509 14.04 -27.46 48.17
C VAL A 509 14.80 -26.89 49.38
N SER A 510 15.93 -27.48 49.77
CA SER A 510 16.79 -26.99 50.86
C SER A 510 17.45 -25.63 50.59
N GLU A 511 17.44 -25.15 49.34
CA GLU A 511 17.98 -23.84 48.95
C GLU A 511 16.92 -22.73 48.96
N LEU A 512 15.65 -23.07 49.16
CA LEU A 512 14.57 -22.12 49.46
C LEU A 512 14.65 -21.71 50.93
N SER A 513 15.55 -20.78 51.27
CA SER A 513 15.44 -20.05 52.53
C SER A 513 14.37 -18.96 52.38
N LEU A 514 13.17 -19.18 52.92
CA LEU A 514 12.14 -18.15 52.94
C LEU A 514 12.39 -17.24 54.15
N CYS A 515 13.33 -16.32 53.99
CA CYS A 515 13.46 -15.25 54.97
C CYS A 515 12.22 -14.35 54.98
N PRO A 516 11.87 -13.75 56.13
CA PRO A 516 10.76 -12.81 56.21
C PRO A 516 10.95 -11.70 55.18
N PHE A 517 9.87 -11.24 54.55
CA PHE A 517 9.89 -10.20 53.50
C PHE A 517 10.70 -8.94 53.89
N LYS A 518 10.73 -8.59 55.19
CA LYS A 518 11.57 -7.50 55.76
C LYS A 518 13.07 -7.64 55.51
N THR A 519 13.55 -8.85 55.26
CA THR A 519 14.96 -9.12 54.94
C THR A 519 15.30 -8.63 53.55
N TYR A 520 14.30 -8.58 52.67
CA TYR A 520 14.44 -8.17 51.27
C TYR A 520 14.04 -6.71 51.05
N VAL A 521 13.23 -6.12 51.96
CA VAL A 521 12.72 -4.74 51.82
C VAL A 521 13.17 -3.87 52.99
N THR A 522 13.87 -2.77 52.69
CA THR A 522 14.19 -1.76 53.71
C THR A 522 12.96 -0.91 53.99
N PRO A 523 12.48 -0.82 55.25
CA PRO A 523 11.32 -0.02 55.59
C PRO A 523 11.54 1.47 55.27
N PHE A 524 10.51 2.12 54.72
CA PHE A 524 10.48 3.55 54.43
C PHE A 524 9.30 4.23 55.15
N GLU A 525 9.18 5.55 55.00
CA GLU A 525 8.10 6.33 55.61
C GLU A 525 6.74 5.87 55.03
N ASN A 526 5.80 5.44 55.90
CA ASN A 526 4.51 4.82 55.55
C ASN A 526 4.53 3.33 55.11
N PHE A 527 5.67 2.62 55.23
CA PHE A 527 5.77 1.19 54.90
C PHE A 527 4.68 0.32 55.55
N SER A 528 4.30 0.61 56.80
CA SER A 528 3.27 -0.16 57.51
C SER A 528 1.86 0.02 56.95
N ASP A 529 1.55 1.15 56.30
CA ASP A 529 0.24 1.36 55.68
C ASP A 529 0.18 0.74 54.28
N TRP A 530 1.33 0.65 53.61
CA TRP A 530 1.50 -0.08 52.36
C TRP A 530 1.25 -1.60 52.52
N MET A 531 1.89 -2.20 53.53
CA MET A 531 1.77 -3.64 53.80
C MET A 531 0.33 -4.13 53.99
N LYS A 532 -0.56 -3.27 54.51
CA LYS A 532 -1.98 -3.60 54.75
C LYS A 532 -2.80 -3.79 53.46
N ASN A 533 -2.31 -3.25 52.35
CA ASN A 533 -2.98 -3.29 51.05
C ASN A 533 -2.34 -4.31 50.09
N MET A 534 -1.29 -5.02 50.52
CA MET A 534 -0.64 -6.05 49.72
C MET A 534 -1.27 -7.42 49.96
N ALA A 535 -1.69 -8.06 48.87
CA ALA A 535 -1.97 -9.48 48.84
C ALA A 535 -0.73 -10.21 48.30
N PHE A 536 -0.27 -11.25 49.00
CA PHE A 536 0.77 -12.11 48.48
C PHE A 536 0.18 -13.47 48.10
N SER A 537 0.69 -14.03 47.02
CA SER A 537 0.43 -15.42 46.64
C SER A 537 1.76 -16.06 46.29
N TYR A 538 1.87 -17.34 46.59
CA TYR A 538 3.00 -18.15 46.18
C TYR A 538 2.50 -19.46 45.59
N GLN A 539 3.27 -19.95 44.62
CA GLN A 539 3.02 -21.22 43.97
C GLN A 539 4.32 -22.02 43.97
N PHE A 540 4.29 -23.20 44.60
CA PHE A 540 5.35 -24.18 44.47
C PHE A 540 4.98 -25.19 43.40
N THR A 541 5.88 -25.36 42.44
CA THR A 541 5.71 -26.34 41.36
C THR A 541 6.99 -27.17 41.29
N ASP A 542 6.87 -28.47 41.51
CA ASP A 542 8.00 -29.41 41.38
C ASP A 542 8.14 -29.79 39.91
N SER A 543 9.17 -29.25 39.24
CA SER A 543 9.43 -29.54 37.83
C SER A 543 9.84 -30.99 37.54
N SER A 544 10.14 -31.79 38.58
CA SER A 544 10.50 -33.20 38.42
C SER A 544 9.31 -34.16 38.45
N ASP A 545 8.11 -33.67 38.80
CA ASP A 545 6.86 -34.43 38.84
C ASP A 545 5.74 -33.67 38.12
N ASP A 546 5.59 -33.93 36.81
CA ASP A 546 4.52 -33.39 35.95
C ASP A 546 3.09 -33.72 36.44
N THR A 547 2.94 -34.58 37.45
CA THR A 547 1.64 -34.95 38.02
C THR A 547 1.33 -34.27 39.36
N ALA A 548 2.32 -33.61 39.98
CA ALA A 548 2.12 -32.89 41.23
C ALA A 548 1.29 -31.62 40.99
N SER A 549 0.12 -31.54 41.63
CA SER A 549 -0.66 -30.31 41.62
C SER A 549 0.13 -29.20 42.32
N PRO A 550 0.19 -27.98 41.77
CA PRO A 550 0.92 -26.90 42.40
C PRO A 550 0.37 -26.64 43.81
N ILE A 551 1.27 -26.41 44.78
CA ILE A 551 0.86 -26.00 46.12
C ILE A 551 0.67 -24.49 46.07
N TYR A 552 -0.59 -24.07 46.20
CA TYR A 552 -0.97 -22.68 46.28
C TYR A 552 -1.12 -22.26 47.74
N GLY A 553 -0.49 -21.15 48.10
CA GLY A 553 -0.76 -20.46 49.35
C GLY A 553 -0.85 -18.95 49.12
N GLY A 554 -1.59 -18.28 50.00
CA GLY A 554 -1.75 -16.83 49.95
C GLY A 554 -2.34 -16.34 51.26
N GLY A 555 -2.10 -15.07 51.58
CA GLY A 555 -2.53 -14.47 52.83
C GLY A 555 -2.38 -12.95 52.81
N ASN A 556 -2.84 -12.31 53.89
CA ASN A 556 -2.52 -10.91 54.11
C ASN A 556 -1.09 -10.80 54.64
N MET A 557 -0.31 -9.83 54.17
CA MET A 557 1.12 -9.84 54.44
C MET A 557 1.47 -9.54 55.91
N ASP A 558 0.52 -8.98 56.67
CA ASP A 558 0.59 -8.84 58.13
C ASP A 558 0.84 -10.19 58.86
N ASP A 559 0.35 -11.30 58.32
CA ASP A 559 0.55 -12.63 58.90
C ASP A 559 1.99 -13.15 58.68
N VAL A 560 2.62 -12.79 57.56
CA VAL A 560 3.98 -13.21 57.15
C VAL A 560 5.06 -12.40 57.88
N LEU A 561 4.77 -11.17 58.30
CA LEU A 561 5.73 -10.25 58.93
C LEU A 561 5.96 -10.47 60.43
N SER A 562 5.12 -11.30 61.08
CA SER A 562 5.15 -11.51 62.52
C SER A 562 6.16 -12.56 62.98
N ASP A 563 6.75 -13.29 62.03
CA ASP A 563 7.78 -14.30 62.28
C ASP A 563 9.16 -13.74 61.90
N ASP A 564 10.02 -13.50 62.90
CA ASP A 564 11.39 -13.00 62.70
C ASP A 564 12.38 -14.13 62.33
N THR A 565 11.89 -15.36 62.11
CA THR A 565 12.72 -16.51 61.76
C THR A 565 12.68 -16.81 60.26
N CYS A 566 13.85 -16.91 59.60
CA CYS A 566 13.92 -17.54 58.28
C CYS A 566 13.66 -19.03 58.47
N ASN A 567 12.54 -19.54 57.96
CA ASN A 567 12.29 -20.98 57.88
C ASN A 567 12.71 -21.53 56.52
#